data_AF-A0AAX1STM5-F1
#
_entry.id   AF-A0AAX1STM5-F1
#
_cell.length_a   1.000
_cell.length_b   1.000
_cell.length_c   1.000
_cell.angle_alpha   90.00
_cell.angle_beta   90.00
_cell.angle_gamma   90.00
#
_symmetry.space_group_name_H-M   'P 1'
#
loop_
_entity.id
_entity.type
_entity.pdbx_description
1 polymer ?
#
loop_
_entity_poly.entity_id
_entity_poly.type
_entity_poly.pdbx_seq_one_letter_code
_entity_poly.pdbx_strand_id
1 'polypeptide(L)' 'MQLHYGLNDLKDIDIMAFLPIVLPIIAVGALLVFIALIDLYRHRKTRKNVLVWTLIILFVNVLGPILYFVIGRKDSEKL' A
#
# COMPACT_ATOMS: atom_id res chain seq x y z
N MET A 1 -5.77 -39.48 -23.33
CA MET A 1 -6.20 -38.20 -22.72
C MET A 1 -5.49 -37.10 -23.48
N GLN A 2 -6.17 -36.50 -24.47
CA GLN A 2 -5.55 -35.42 -25.26
C GLN A 2 -5.70 -34.12 -24.48
N LEU A 3 -4.57 -33.50 -24.13
CA LEU A 3 -4.53 -32.26 -23.37
C LEU A 3 -4.80 -31.11 -24.34
N HIS A 4 -6.07 -30.71 -24.43
CA HIS A 4 -6.55 -29.58 -25.20
C HIS A 4 -6.37 -28.31 -24.35
N TYR A 5 -5.13 -27.90 -24.08
CA TYR A 5 -4.84 -26.59 -23.50
C TYR A 5 -4.59 -25.61 -24.64
N GLY A 6 -5.66 -25.01 -25.14
CA GLY A 6 -5.60 -23.97 -26.16
C GLY A 6 -5.48 -22.59 -25.53
N LEU A 7 -4.93 -21.61 -26.26
CA LEU A 7 -4.90 -20.21 -25.80
C LEU A 7 -6.31 -19.63 -25.55
N ASN A 8 -7.33 -20.32 -26.04
CA ASN A 8 -8.74 -20.05 -25.83
C ASN A 8 -9.13 -20.21 -24.35
N ASP A 9 -8.55 -21.19 -23.64
CA ASP A 9 -8.82 -21.45 -22.22
C ASP A 9 -8.29 -20.31 -21.33
N LEU A 10 -7.26 -19.59 -21.77
CA LEU A 10 -6.73 -18.41 -21.08
C LEU A 10 -7.69 -17.22 -21.15
N LYS A 11 -8.58 -17.21 -22.15
CA LYS A 11 -9.57 -16.14 -22.35
C LYS A 11 -10.79 -16.32 -21.45
N ASP A 12 -11.01 -17.54 -20.95
CA ASP A 12 -12.10 -17.89 -20.04
C ASP A 12 -11.75 -17.63 -18.55
N ILE A 13 -10.56 -17.07 -18.28
CA ILE A 13 -10.19 -16.65 -16.92
C ILE A 13 -11.09 -15.51 -16.48
N ASP A 14 -11.99 -15.79 -15.55
CA ASP A 14 -12.92 -14.81 -15.01
C ASP A 14 -12.24 -13.90 -13.98
N ILE A 15 -11.79 -12.74 -14.44
CA ILE A 15 -11.14 -11.73 -13.59
C ILE A 15 -12.11 -11.20 -12.52
N MET A 16 -13.43 -11.21 -12.78
CA MET A 16 -14.43 -10.74 -11.83
C MET A 16 -14.47 -11.62 -10.57
N ALA A 17 -14.17 -12.91 -10.69
CA ALA A 17 -14.15 -13.84 -9.56
C ALA A 17 -13.08 -13.49 -8.51
N PHE A 18 -11.99 -12.82 -8.91
CA PHE A 18 -10.91 -12.40 -8.00
C PHE A 18 -11.18 -11.05 -7.34
N LEU A 19 -12.05 -10.23 -7.92
CA LEU A 19 -12.38 -8.89 -7.43
C LEU A 19 -12.77 -8.84 -5.94
N PRO A 20 -13.66 -9.71 -5.40
CA PRO A 20 -14.05 -9.66 -3.98
C PRO A 20 -12.89 -9.97 -3.01
N ILE A 21 -11.84 -10.67 -3.46
CA ILE A 21 -10.66 -10.99 -2.65
C ILE A 21 -9.64 -9.83 -2.73
N VAL A 22 -9.50 -9.22 -3.90
CA VAL A 22 -8.54 -8.13 -4.14
C VAL A 22 -9.03 -6.80 -3.54
N LEU A 23 -10.33 -6.53 -3.63
CA LEU A 23 -10.95 -5.29 -3.14
C LEU A 23 -10.61 -4.98 -1.67
N PRO A 24 -10.76 -5.89 -0.69
CA PRO A 24 -10.44 -5.60 0.71
C PRO A 24 -8.94 -5.30 0.92
N ILE A 25 -8.05 -5.98 0.19
CA ILE A 25 -6.60 -5.77 0.30
C ILE A 25 -6.26 -4.35 -0.16
N ILE A 26 -6.79 -3.93 -1.30
CA ILE A 26 -6.60 -2.57 -1.83
C ILE A 26 -7.25 -1.55 -0.90
N ALA A 27 -8.45 -1.82 -0.36
CA ALA A 27 -9.15 -0.91 0.54
C ALA A 27 -8.34 -0.66 1.83
N VAL A 28 -7.82 -1.73 2.44
CA VAL A 28 -6.96 -1.61 3.64
C VAL A 28 -5.65 -0.90 3.29
N GLY A 29 -5.02 -1.23 2.17
CA GLY A 29 -3.80 -0.57 1.71
C GLY A 29 -3.98 0.93 1.47
N ALA A 30 -5.06 1.30 0.79
CA ALA A 30 -5.43 2.70 0.53
C ALA A 30 -5.73 3.44 1.83
N LEU A 31 -6.46 2.82 2.76
CA LEU A 31 -6.73 3.39 4.08
C LEU A 31 -5.43 3.64 4.84
N LEU A 32 -4.49 2.68 4.81
CA LEU A 32 -3.19 2.79 5.48
C LEU A 32 -2.38 3.97 4.94
N VAL A 33 -2.32 4.13 3.61
CA VAL A 33 -1.69 5.27 2.93
C VAL A 33 -2.34 6.58 3.36
N PHE A 34 -3.68 6.63 3.36
CA PHE A 34 -4.42 7.83 3.72
C PHE A 34 -4.14 8.27 5.17
N ILE A 35 -4.20 7.33 6.12
CA ILE A 35 -3.92 7.61 7.53
C ILE A 35 -2.47 8.04 7.70
N ALA A 36 -1.51 7.39 7.03
CA ALA A 36 -0.10 7.75 7.13
C ALA A 36 0.19 9.16 6.58
N LEU A 37 -0.40 9.51 5.45
CA LEU A 37 -0.27 10.85 4.86
C LEU A 37 -0.91 11.93 5.76
N ILE A 38 -2.10 11.67 6.30
CA ILE A 38 -2.77 12.59 7.24
C ILE A 38 -1.92 12.78 8.50
N ASP A 39 -1.43 11.68 9.09
CA ASP A 39 -0.60 11.73 10.29
C ASP A 39 0.71 12.49 10.05
N LEU A 40 1.36 12.23 8.92
CA LEU A 40 2.58 12.90 8.49
C LEU A 40 2.35 14.40 8.27
N TYR A 41 1.26 14.77 7.60
CA TYR A 41 0.91 16.17 7.36
C TYR A 41 0.59 16.92 8.66
N ARG A 42 -0.13 16.27 9.58
CA ARG A 42 -0.50 16.84 10.89
C ARG A 42 0.73 17.10 11.76
N HIS A 43 1.71 16.21 11.73
CA HIS A 43 2.94 16.33 12.53
C HIS A 43 4.13 16.91 11.76
N ARG A 44 3.90 17.52 10.58
CA ARG A 44 4.99 18.01 9.73
C ARG A 44 5.95 19.01 10.39
N LYS A 45 5.51 19.73 11.42
CA LYS A 45 6.33 20.70 12.15
C LYS A 45 7.33 20.06 13.12
N THR A 46 7.06 18.85 13.59
CA THR A 46 7.90 18.14 14.56
C THR A 46 8.75 17.06 13.90
N ARG A 47 8.49 16.74 12.63
CA ARG A 47 9.15 15.69 11.86
C ARG A 47 10.22 16.33 10.97
N LYS A 48 11.48 15.91 11.08
CA LYS A 48 12.55 16.42 10.21
C LYS A 48 12.43 15.93 8.77
N ASN A 49 12.09 14.66 8.58
CA ASN A 49 12.19 13.99 7.28
C ASN A 49 10.84 13.84 6.57
N VAL A 50 9.98 14.88 6.62
CA VAL A 50 8.61 14.80 6.07
C VAL A 50 8.61 14.44 4.60
N LEU A 51 9.45 15.09 3.79
CA LEU A 51 9.51 14.85 2.34
C LEU A 51 9.94 13.42 2.00
N VAL A 52 10.92 12.87 2.75
CA VAL A 52 11.40 11.50 2.57
C VAL A 52 10.30 10.50 2.91
N TRP A 53 9.59 10.71 4.01
CA TRP A 53 8.48 9.84 4.41
C TRP A 53 7.32 9.89 3.42
N THR A 54 6.99 11.07 2.87
CA THR A 54 5.98 11.21 1.81
C THR A 54 6.34 10.37 0.58
N LEU A 55 7.59 10.45 0.12
CA LEU A 55 8.09 9.62 -1.00
C LEU A 55 7.97 8.14 -0.68
N ILE A 56 8.40 7.70 0.49
CA ILE A 56 8.34 6.28 0.89
C ILE A 56 6.88 5.78 0.92
N ILE A 57 5.96 6.55 1.49
CA ILE A 57 4.53 6.17 1.58
C ILE A 57 3.91 6.03 0.18
N LEU A 58 4.27 6.90 -0.77
CA LEU A 58 3.72 6.88 -2.14
C LEU A 58 4.33 5.79 -3.02
N PHE A 59 5.64 5.56 -2.94
CA PHE A 59 6.33 4.69 -3.89
C PHE A 59 6.42 3.23 -3.43
N VAL A 60 6.28 2.94 -2.14
CA VAL A 60 6.47 1.60 -1.57
C VAL A 60 5.14 0.91 -1.21
N ASN A 61 4.02 1.36 -1.79
CA ASN A 61 2.67 0.79 -1.61
C ASN A 61 2.31 0.56 -0.12
N VAL A 62 1.96 -0.65 0.29
CA VAL A 62 1.58 -0.98 1.68
C VAL A 62 2.78 -0.95 2.62
N LEU A 63 3.98 -1.27 2.14
CA LEU A 63 5.20 -1.27 2.97
C LEU A 63 5.61 0.14 3.38
N GLY A 64 5.38 1.16 2.54
CA GLY A 64 5.71 2.54 2.85
C GLY A 64 5.02 3.10 4.12
N PRO A 65 3.68 3.06 4.21
CA PRO A 65 2.95 3.45 5.40
C PRO A 65 3.26 2.54 6.61
N ILE A 66 3.49 1.24 6.43
CA ILE A 66 3.96 0.37 7.52
C ILE A 66 5.30 0.88 8.08
N LEU A 67 6.29 1.13 7.21
CA LEU A 67 7.59 1.66 7.61
C LEU A 67 7.46 3.03 8.29
N TYR A 68 6.58 3.89 7.79
CA TYR A 68 6.28 5.18 8.42
C TYR A 68 5.74 4.98 9.84
N PHE A 69 4.76 4.10 10.05
CA PHE A 69 4.19 3.88 11.38
C PHE A 69 5.17 3.22 12.35
N VAL A 70 6.03 2.32 11.87
CA VAL A 70 6.99 1.59 12.72
C VAL A 70 8.21 2.45 13.06
N ILE A 71 8.78 3.12 12.06
CA ILE A 71 10.06 3.84 12.16
C ILE A 71 9.82 5.35 12.15
N GLY A 72 9.18 5.87 11.10
CA GLY A 72 9.00 7.31 10.89
C GLY A 72 8.24 8.04 11.99
N ARG A 73 7.33 7.34 12.69
CA ARG A 73 6.60 7.86 13.84
C ARG A 73 7.50 8.09 15.07
N LYS A 74 8.67 7.47 15.16
CA LYS A 74 9.60 7.63 16.31
C LYS A 74 10.74 8.61 16.04
N ASP A 75 10.94 9.03 14.78
CA ASP A 75 12.00 9.98 14.39
C ASP A 75 11.92 11.35 15.11
N SER A 76 10.76 11.71 15.69
CA SER A 76 10.57 12.96 16.45
C SER A 76 10.88 12.85 17.94
N GLU A 77 11.11 11.64 18.47
CA GLU A 77 11.24 11.42 19.92
C GLU A 77 12.70 11.51 20.40
N LYS A 78 13.67 11.67 19.49
CA LYS A 78 15.06 11.97 19.85
C LYS A 78 15.20 13.47 20.14
N LEU A 79 14.82 13.85 21.35
CA LEU A 79 15.35 15.02 22.06
C LEU A 79 16.51 14.58 22.94
#